data_AF-A0A6P9EWU8-F1
#
_entry.id   AF-A0A6P9EWU8-F1
#
_cell.length_a   1.000
_cell.length_b   1.000
_cell.length_c   1.000
_cell.angle_alpha   90.00
_cell.angle_beta   90.00
_cell.angle_gamma   90.00
#
_symmetry.space_group_name_H-M   'P 1'
#
loop_
_entity.id
_entity.type
_entity.pdbx_description
1 polymer ?
#
loop_
_entity_poly.entity_id
_entity_poly.type
_entity_poly.pdbx_seq_one_letter_code
_entity_poly.pdbx_strand_id
1 'polypeptide(L)'
;MDISAKEISILKPIFDGIRDKDEPYKIVWIPIVEHWTDDMQAKFEMLQSNMPWYILQPFPPTVDIQVMKNEYCSLKNKPIVVVINPQGEVEHPNALRMIRLFGMKAFPFTAEAKKAIMPEGLRLQFRANVSMKESGPRQDDKNYTFKCYGIANTLEAEFTHHLNIISRYLASNSDPDIRINMNLIEQSNSTGRVVLCKGTHGEIVVGDQGTKILNVLENFEQWKADVNDFGFDHSFMLCYRRL
;
A
#
# COMPACT_ATOMS: atom_id res chain seq x y z
N MET A 1 0.49 1.91 16.21
CA MET A 1 -0.82 1.22 16.21
C MET A 1 -1.92 2.27 16.23
N ASP A 2 -2.42 2.63 15.06
CA ASP A 2 -3.18 3.87 14.85
C ASP A 2 -4.42 3.60 14.00
N ILE A 3 -5.35 2.83 14.56
CA ILE A 3 -6.70 2.68 14.03
C ILE A 3 -7.64 3.60 14.79
N SER A 4 -8.44 4.40 14.08
CA SER A 4 -9.38 5.33 14.69
C SER A 4 -10.70 4.64 15.09
N ALA A 5 -11.42 5.19 16.07
CA ALA A 5 -12.76 4.72 16.43
C ALA A 5 -13.74 4.72 15.23
N LYS A 6 -13.59 5.69 14.31
CA LYS A 6 -14.33 5.75 13.06
C LYS A 6 -14.05 4.53 12.18
N GLU A 7 -12.79 4.14 12.05
CA GLU A 7 -12.39 2.95 11.27
C GLU A 7 -12.87 1.65 11.92
N ILE A 8 -12.88 1.56 13.25
CA ILE A 8 -13.49 0.44 13.96
C ILE A 8 -15.01 0.40 13.66
N SER A 9 -15.68 1.56 13.69
CA SER A 9 -17.13 1.62 13.46
C SER A 9 -17.57 1.16 12.08
N ILE A 10 -16.78 1.39 11.02
CA ILE A 10 -17.11 0.92 9.67
C ILE A 10 -16.93 -0.59 9.49
N LEU A 11 -16.11 -1.23 10.34
CA LEU A 11 -15.87 -2.68 10.29
C LEU A 11 -16.93 -3.48 11.06
N LYS A 12 -17.61 -2.88 12.05
CA LYS A 12 -18.67 -3.55 12.83
C LYS A 12 -19.80 -4.11 11.95
N PRO A 13 -20.41 -3.34 11.03
CA PRO A 13 -21.41 -3.88 10.11
C PRO A 13 -20.88 -5.00 9.20
N ILE A 14 -19.56 -5.01 8.95
CA ILE A 14 -18.94 -6.08 8.16
C ILE A 14 -18.86 -7.35 8.99
N PHE A 15 -18.38 -7.24 10.23
CA PHE A 15 -18.32 -8.35 11.17
C PHE A 15 -19.70 -8.97 11.42
N ASP A 16 -20.70 -8.12 11.69
CA ASP A 16 -22.07 -8.57 11.92
C ASP A 16 -22.61 -9.27 10.66
N GLY A 17 -22.46 -8.69 9.47
CA GLY A 17 -22.95 -9.33 8.25
C GLY A 17 -22.24 -10.64 7.87
N ILE A 18 -20.95 -10.82 8.22
CA ILE A 18 -20.25 -12.11 8.08
C ILE A 18 -20.87 -13.15 9.03
N ARG A 19 -21.09 -12.77 10.30
CA ARG A 19 -21.63 -13.68 11.32
C ARG A 19 -23.10 -14.03 11.04
N ASP A 20 -23.92 -13.04 10.72
CA ASP A 20 -25.36 -13.19 10.54
C ASP A 20 -25.70 -14.05 9.31
N LYS A 21 -24.79 -14.09 8.33
CA LYS A 21 -24.91 -14.93 7.11
C LYS A 21 -24.13 -16.24 7.20
N ASP A 22 -23.49 -16.53 8.32
CA ASP A 22 -22.62 -17.69 8.53
C ASP A 22 -21.54 -17.86 7.44
N GLU A 23 -20.96 -16.73 7.01
CA GLU A 23 -19.90 -16.73 6.00
C GLU A 23 -18.59 -17.30 6.59
N PRO A 24 -17.80 -18.06 5.82
CA PRO A 24 -16.59 -18.73 6.31
C PRO A 24 -15.41 -17.76 6.55
N TYR A 25 -15.65 -16.46 6.60
CA TYR A 25 -14.64 -15.42 6.80
C TYR A 25 -14.52 -15.04 8.26
N LYS A 26 -13.32 -14.59 8.66
CA LYS A 26 -13.05 -14.06 10.01
C LYS A 26 -12.28 -12.75 9.88
N ILE A 27 -12.58 -11.81 10.77
CA ILE A 27 -11.79 -10.58 10.91
C ILE A 27 -10.77 -10.82 12.01
N VAL A 28 -9.50 -10.57 11.71
CA VAL A 28 -8.39 -10.68 12.67
C VAL A 28 -7.66 -9.35 12.69
N TRP A 29 -7.56 -8.73 13.88
CA TRP A 29 -6.76 -7.54 14.07
C TRP A 29 -5.33 -7.92 14.47
N ILE A 30 -4.37 -7.44 13.69
CA ILE A 30 -2.94 -7.63 13.93
C ILE A 30 -2.34 -6.30 14.38
N PRO A 31 -2.04 -6.13 15.68
CA PRO A 31 -1.38 -4.93 16.18
C PRO A 31 0.08 -4.87 15.69
N ILE A 32 0.41 -3.84 14.90
CA ILE A 32 1.80 -3.60 14.48
C ILE A 32 2.42 -2.55 15.40
N VAL A 33 3.38 -3.00 16.20
CA VAL A 33 4.15 -2.20 17.17
C VAL A 33 5.60 -2.64 17.11
N GLU A 34 6.53 -1.69 17.03
CA GLU A 34 7.98 -1.97 17.02
C GLU A 34 8.52 -2.19 18.43
N HIS A 35 8.11 -1.32 19.36
CA HIS A 35 8.51 -1.37 20.75
C HIS A 35 7.30 -1.14 21.62
N TRP A 36 6.99 -2.10 22.50
CA TRP A 36 5.90 -1.96 23.46
C TRP A 36 6.32 -1.08 24.62
N THR A 37 5.48 -0.11 24.95
CA THR A 37 5.56 0.73 26.15
C THR A 37 4.24 0.61 26.93
N ASP A 38 4.23 0.98 28.21
CA ASP A 38 3.02 0.94 29.04
C ASP A 38 1.87 1.76 28.42
N ASP A 39 2.19 2.92 27.83
CA ASP A 39 1.21 3.75 27.11
C ASP A 39 0.62 3.03 25.88
N MET A 40 1.46 2.28 25.15
CA MET A 40 1.00 1.49 23.99
C MET A 40 0.16 0.31 24.41
N GLN A 41 0.48 -0.32 25.54
CA GLN A 41 -0.30 -1.39 26.13
C GLN A 41 -1.69 -0.89 26.54
N ALA A 42 -1.77 0.23 27.27
CA ALA A 42 -3.03 0.86 27.64
C ALA A 42 -3.86 1.26 26.42
N LYS A 43 -3.23 1.81 25.37
CA LYS A 43 -3.90 2.12 24.10
C LYS A 43 -4.43 0.87 23.40
N PHE A 44 -3.66 -0.22 23.39
CA PHE A 44 -4.08 -1.50 22.81
C PHE A 44 -5.32 -2.05 23.52
N GLU A 45 -5.32 -2.07 24.86
CA GLU A 45 -6.45 -2.55 25.67
C GLU A 45 -7.71 -1.70 25.44
N MET A 46 -7.57 -0.37 25.40
CA MET A 46 -8.65 0.55 25.09
C MET A 46 -9.25 0.27 23.69
N LEU A 47 -8.41 0.09 22.67
CA LEU A 47 -8.88 -0.21 21.31
C LEU A 47 -9.53 -1.60 21.22
N GLN A 48 -8.92 -2.60 21.84
CA GLN A 48 -9.41 -3.98 21.90
C GLN A 48 -10.82 -4.04 22.49
N SER A 49 -11.12 -3.29 23.55
CA SER A 49 -12.45 -3.28 24.17
C SER A 49 -13.59 -2.90 23.21
N ASN A 50 -13.27 -2.24 22.10
CA ASN A 50 -14.24 -1.79 21.10
C ASN A 50 -14.39 -2.74 19.89
N MET A 51 -13.65 -3.85 19.88
CA MET A 51 -13.55 -4.77 18.75
C MET A 51 -14.16 -6.14 19.09
N PRO A 52 -15.25 -6.55 18.41
CA PRO A 52 -15.90 -7.84 18.65
C PRO A 52 -15.23 -9.03 17.92
N TRP A 53 -14.20 -8.78 17.12
CA TRP A 53 -13.51 -9.76 16.29
C TRP A 53 -12.23 -10.29 16.94
N TYR A 54 -11.54 -11.21 16.26
CA TYR A 54 -10.32 -11.84 16.77
C TYR A 54 -9.17 -10.84 16.80
N ILE A 55 -8.32 -10.97 17.82
CA ILE A 55 -7.17 -10.10 18.03
C ILE A 55 -5.96 -10.98 18.24
N LEU A 56 -4.90 -10.73 17.47
CA LEU A 56 -3.63 -11.36 17.70
C LEU A 56 -2.97 -10.73 18.93
N GLN A 57 -2.75 -11.53 19.96
CA GLN A 57 -2.11 -11.06 21.19
C GLN A 57 -0.66 -10.60 20.90
N PRO A 58 -0.14 -9.60 21.62
CA PRO A 58 1.24 -9.15 21.48
C PRO A 58 2.24 -10.25 21.81
N PHE A 59 2.73 -10.94 20.78
CA PHE A 59 3.92 -11.79 20.84
C PHE A 59 4.95 -11.25 19.85
N PRO A 60 6.24 -11.64 19.94
CA PRO A 60 7.22 -11.25 18.94
C PRO A 60 6.67 -11.59 17.55
N PRO A 61 6.61 -10.63 16.61
CA PRO A 61 6.02 -10.89 15.31
C PRO A 61 6.79 -12.02 14.64
N THR A 62 6.06 -13.05 14.20
CA THR A 62 6.64 -14.12 13.39
C THR A 62 7.22 -13.53 12.11
N VAL A 63 8.14 -14.27 11.47
CA VAL A 63 8.79 -13.85 10.21
C VAL A 63 7.75 -13.42 9.17
N ASP A 64 6.63 -14.14 9.07
CA ASP A 64 5.54 -13.86 8.12
C ASP A 64 4.84 -12.52 8.38
N ILE A 65 4.62 -12.14 9.65
CA ILE A 65 4.03 -10.85 10.02
C ILE A 65 5.00 -9.71 9.69
N GLN A 66 6.30 -9.92 9.83
CA GLN A 66 7.31 -8.93 9.45
C GLN A 66 7.38 -8.72 7.93
N VAL A 67 7.23 -9.80 7.15
CA VAL A 67 7.13 -9.72 5.68
C VAL A 67 5.87 -8.96 5.28
N MET A 68 4.71 -9.29 5.86
CA MET A 68 3.46 -8.54 5.61
C MET A 68 3.54 -7.07 6.02
N LYS A 69 4.24 -6.78 7.14
CA LYS A 69 4.50 -5.41 7.58
C LYS A 69 5.30 -4.64 6.52
N ASN A 70 6.35 -5.25 5.99
CA ASN A 70 7.26 -4.61 5.04
C ASN A 70 6.64 -4.45 3.64
N GLU A 71 5.86 -5.44 3.17
CA GLU A 71 5.23 -5.42 1.85
C GLU A 71 3.96 -4.56 1.80
N TYR A 72 3.12 -4.59 2.84
CA TYR A 72 1.78 -3.99 2.80
C TYR A 72 1.55 -2.88 3.84
N CYS A 73 2.28 -2.88 4.97
CA CYS A 73 2.08 -1.93 6.08
C CYS A 73 3.06 -0.75 6.07
N SER A 74 3.68 -0.53 4.93
CA SER A 74 4.44 0.66 4.55
C SER A 74 3.75 2.01 4.76
N LEU A 75 2.43 2.00 4.92
CA LEU A 75 1.62 3.18 5.17
C LEU A 75 1.85 3.70 6.58
N LYS A 76 2.49 4.87 6.70
CA LYS A 76 2.68 5.64 7.94
C LYS A 76 1.40 5.68 8.80
N ASN A 77 1.27 4.73 9.71
CA ASN A 77 0.24 4.69 10.75
C ASN A 77 -1.21 4.71 10.24
N LYS A 78 -1.51 4.17 9.05
CA LYS A 78 -2.90 3.98 8.59
C LYS A 78 -3.28 2.51 8.65
N PRO A 79 -4.49 2.16 9.12
CA PRO A 79 -4.92 0.78 9.08
C PRO A 79 -5.11 0.34 7.63
N ILE A 80 -4.79 -0.92 7.37
CA ILE A 80 -5.11 -1.61 6.12
C ILE A 80 -6.00 -2.80 6.44
N VAL A 81 -6.76 -3.25 5.45
CA VAL A 81 -7.52 -4.50 5.56
C VAL A 81 -7.06 -5.39 4.41
N VAL A 82 -6.33 -6.45 4.72
CA VAL A 82 -5.86 -7.43 3.73
C VAL A 82 -6.87 -8.57 3.69
N VAL A 83 -7.25 -9.01 2.49
CA VAL A 83 -8.08 -10.20 2.28
C VAL A 83 -7.14 -11.34 1.91
N ILE A 84 -7.20 -12.42 2.67
CA ILE A 84 -6.34 -13.59 2.56
C ILE A 84 -7.24 -14.83 2.43
N ASN A 85 -6.94 -15.71 1.49
CA ASN A 85 -7.66 -16.98 1.33
C ASN A 85 -7.18 -18.05 2.34
N PRO A 86 -7.88 -19.19 2.48
CA PRO A 86 -7.47 -20.26 3.39
C PRO A 86 -6.08 -20.85 3.11
N GLN A 87 -5.54 -20.67 1.90
CA GLN A 87 -4.20 -21.11 1.51
C GLN A 87 -3.10 -20.13 1.97
N GLY A 88 -3.48 -18.98 2.52
CA GLY A 88 -2.55 -17.94 2.98
C GLY A 88 -2.16 -16.93 1.90
N GLU A 89 -2.82 -16.95 0.74
CA GLU A 89 -2.53 -16.07 -0.38
C GLU A 89 -3.35 -14.78 -0.30
N VAL A 90 -2.75 -13.65 -0.70
CA VAL A 90 -3.41 -12.34 -0.68
C VAL A 90 -4.32 -12.17 -1.90
N GLU A 91 -5.63 -12.18 -1.69
CA GLU A 91 -6.63 -11.92 -2.74
C GLU A 91 -6.90 -10.42 -2.94
N HIS A 92 -6.76 -9.63 -1.87
CA HIS A 92 -6.87 -8.17 -1.96
C HIS A 92 -5.93 -7.47 -0.95
N PRO A 93 -4.94 -6.68 -1.42
CA PRO A 93 -3.91 -6.10 -0.54
C PRO A 93 -4.41 -4.96 0.36
N ASN A 94 -5.48 -4.24 -0.02
CA ASN A 94 -6.11 -3.24 0.87
C ASN A 94 -7.61 -2.99 0.57
N ALA A 95 -8.49 -3.77 1.17
CA ALA A 95 -9.95 -3.70 1.01
C ALA A 95 -10.63 -2.54 1.76
N LEU A 96 -9.89 -1.79 2.60
CA LEU A 96 -10.48 -0.76 3.47
C LEU A 96 -11.27 0.29 2.67
N ARG A 97 -10.81 0.65 1.46
CA ARG A 97 -11.53 1.58 0.59
C ARG A 97 -12.84 1.01 0.06
N MET A 98 -12.88 -0.28 -0.30
CA MET A 98 -14.10 -0.94 -0.76
C MET A 98 -15.13 -0.99 0.38
N ILE A 99 -14.68 -1.32 1.59
CA ILE A 99 -15.52 -1.33 2.79
C ILE A 99 -16.11 0.06 3.04
N ARG A 100 -15.30 1.12 2.98
CA ARG A 100 -15.78 2.50 3.19
C ARG A 100 -16.86 2.94 2.20
N LEU A 101 -16.73 2.54 0.94
CA LEU A 101 -17.61 3.01 -0.13
C LEU A 101 -18.89 2.17 -0.28
N PHE A 102 -18.78 0.86 -0.09
CA PHE A 102 -19.84 -0.09 -0.45
C PHE A 102 -20.29 -0.95 0.73
N GLY A 103 -19.56 -0.94 1.84
CA GLY A 103 -19.83 -1.80 2.99
C GLY A 103 -19.94 -3.26 2.58
N MET A 104 -20.88 -3.97 3.21
CA MET A 104 -21.14 -5.40 2.98
C MET A 104 -21.53 -5.74 1.53
N LYS A 105 -21.95 -4.78 0.71
CA LYS A 105 -22.30 -5.04 -0.70
C LYS A 105 -21.09 -5.45 -1.53
N ALA A 106 -19.88 -5.04 -1.14
CA ALA A 106 -18.65 -5.39 -1.84
C ALA A 106 -17.99 -6.68 -1.34
N PHE A 107 -18.59 -7.37 -0.37
CA PHE A 107 -18.12 -8.68 0.11
C PHE A 107 -18.12 -9.70 -1.05
N PRO A 108 -17.10 -10.58 -1.19
CA PRO A 108 -15.99 -10.88 -0.27
C PRO A 108 -14.77 -9.96 -0.36
N PHE A 109 -14.90 -8.78 -0.98
CA PHE A 109 -13.83 -7.78 -1.13
C PHE A 109 -12.64 -8.22 -1.99
N THR A 110 -12.85 -9.18 -2.87
CA THR A 110 -11.86 -9.65 -3.86
C THR A 110 -11.77 -8.69 -5.06
N ALA A 111 -10.76 -8.90 -5.91
CA ALA A 111 -10.61 -8.16 -7.16
C ALA A 111 -11.81 -8.36 -8.11
N GLU A 112 -12.40 -9.55 -8.07
CA GLU A 112 -13.59 -9.94 -8.85
C GLU A 112 -14.83 -9.23 -8.33
N ALA A 113 -15.04 -9.22 -7.01
CA ALA A 113 -16.13 -8.49 -6.38
C ALA A 113 -16.04 -6.99 -6.68
N LYS A 114 -14.81 -6.43 -6.69
CA LYS A 114 -14.55 -5.05 -7.10
C LYS A 114 -14.97 -4.77 -8.54
N LYS A 115 -14.70 -5.68 -9.48
CA LYS A 115 -15.14 -5.54 -10.88
C LYS A 115 -16.66 -5.61 -10.99
N ALA A 116 -17.30 -6.54 -10.27
CA ALA A 116 -18.75 -6.71 -10.30
C ALA A 116 -19.52 -5.52 -9.74
N ILE A 117 -19.05 -4.94 -8.61
CA ILE A 117 -19.72 -3.79 -7.98
C ILE A 117 -19.38 -2.44 -8.65
N MET A 118 -18.38 -2.41 -9.53
CA MET A 118 -18.00 -1.25 -10.32
C MET A 118 -18.08 -1.54 -11.83
N PRO A 119 -19.30 -1.59 -12.42
CA PRO A 119 -19.46 -1.68 -13.87
C PRO A 119 -18.73 -0.53 -14.57
N GLU A 120 -18.21 -0.76 -15.78
CA GLU A 120 -17.33 0.17 -16.50
C GLU A 120 -17.84 1.63 -16.56
N GLY A 121 -19.13 1.83 -16.82
CA GLY A 121 -19.74 3.16 -16.86
C GLY A 121 -19.78 3.88 -15.49
N LEU A 122 -19.85 3.13 -14.39
CA LEU A 122 -19.79 3.67 -13.04
C LEU A 122 -18.34 4.01 -12.64
N ARG A 123 -17.32 3.34 -13.20
CA ARG A 123 -15.90 3.65 -12.94
C ARG A 123 -15.53 5.08 -13.37
N LEU A 124 -16.08 5.54 -14.48
CA LEU A 124 -15.88 6.90 -15.01
C LEU A 124 -16.60 7.95 -14.15
N GLN A 125 -17.84 7.68 -13.73
CA GLN A 125 -18.58 8.57 -12.81
C GLN A 125 -18.03 8.55 -11.39
N PHE A 126 -17.45 7.45 -10.90
CA PHE A 126 -16.73 7.41 -9.61
C PHE A 126 -15.44 8.23 -9.68
N ARG A 127 -14.71 8.22 -10.80
CA ARG A 127 -13.61 9.17 -11.04
C ARG A 127 -14.09 10.63 -10.94
N ALA A 128 -15.27 10.94 -11.49
CA ALA A 128 -15.84 12.28 -11.45
C ALA A 128 -16.43 12.68 -10.07
N ASN A 129 -17.12 11.77 -9.36
CA ASN A 129 -17.80 12.07 -8.10
C ASN A 129 -16.86 12.08 -6.88
N VAL A 130 -15.72 11.40 -6.94
CA VAL A 130 -14.64 11.53 -5.94
C VAL A 130 -13.99 12.92 -5.99
N SER A 131 -14.10 13.62 -7.13
CA SER A 131 -13.55 14.97 -7.28
C SER A 131 -14.29 16.06 -6.47
N MET A 132 -15.50 15.81 -5.94
CA MET A 132 -16.31 16.87 -5.31
C MET A 132 -16.68 16.71 -3.82
N LYS A 133 -16.27 15.65 -3.10
CA LYS A 133 -16.63 15.49 -1.67
C LYS A 133 -15.53 14.95 -0.74
N GLU A 134 -14.27 15.24 -1.04
CA GLU A 134 -13.24 15.32 -0.01
C GLU A 134 -12.90 16.79 0.20
N SER A 135 -13.38 17.38 1.29
CA SER A 135 -13.00 18.71 1.73
C SER A 135 -11.51 18.71 2.11
N GLY A 136 -10.67 19.11 1.16
CA GLY A 136 -9.23 19.35 1.31
C GLY A 136 -8.45 18.84 0.08
N PRO A 137 -7.50 19.61 -0.48
CA PRO A 137 -6.86 19.22 -1.72
C PRO A 137 -5.89 18.05 -1.47
N ARG A 138 -6.11 16.94 -2.16
CA ARG A 138 -5.00 16.08 -2.63
C ARG A 138 -5.20 15.81 -4.11
N GLN A 139 -4.87 16.82 -4.90
CA GLN A 139 -4.41 16.66 -6.28
C GLN A 139 -3.29 15.62 -6.33
N ASP A 140 -3.35 14.78 -7.36
CA ASP A 140 -2.28 13.99 -7.95
C ASP A 140 -0.86 14.30 -7.42
N ASP A 141 -0.44 13.64 -6.34
CA ASP A 141 0.92 13.83 -5.82
C ASP A 141 1.89 13.06 -6.75
N LYS A 142 2.47 13.81 -7.69
CA LYS A 142 3.39 13.33 -8.74
C LYS A 142 4.85 13.27 -8.27
N ASN A 143 5.10 13.39 -6.96
CA ASN A 143 6.42 13.19 -6.39
C ASN A 143 6.65 11.71 -6.10
N TYR A 144 7.79 11.19 -6.54
CA TYR A 144 8.24 9.83 -6.28
C TYR A 144 9.59 9.89 -5.58
N THR A 145 9.82 8.97 -4.65
CA THR A 145 11.08 8.89 -3.90
C THR A 145 11.51 7.45 -3.74
N PHE A 146 12.69 7.12 -4.27
CA PHE A 146 13.39 5.88 -4.00
C PHE A 146 14.16 6.03 -2.69
N LYS A 147 13.71 5.32 -1.66
CA LYS A 147 14.41 5.26 -0.37
C LYS A 147 15.31 4.04 -0.36
N CYS A 148 16.59 4.27 -0.16
CA CYS A 148 17.61 3.25 -0.21
C CYS A 148 18.24 3.10 1.17
N TYR A 149 18.10 1.92 1.76
CA TYR A 149 18.52 1.61 3.13
C TYR A 149 19.75 0.71 3.07
N GLY A 150 20.93 1.22 3.45
CA GLY A 150 22.16 0.42 3.53
C GLY A 150 22.56 -0.30 2.22
N ILE A 151 22.35 0.34 1.07
CA ILE A 151 22.76 -0.22 -0.23
C ILE A 151 24.27 0.00 -0.49
N ALA A 152 24.88 -0.90 -1.27
CA ALA A 152 26.27 -0.72 -1.70
C ALA A 152 26.42 0.46 -2.66
N ASN A 153 27.57 1.15 -2.63
CA ASN A 153 27.87 2.32 -3.48
C ASN A 153 27.73 2.01 -4.99
N THR A 154 27.99 0.77 -5.41
CA THR A 154 27.81 0.35 -6.80
C THR A 154 26.34 0.41 -7.22
N LEU A 155 25.44 -0.07 -6.36
CA LEU A 155 24.00 -0.06 -6.59
C LEU A 155 23.46 1.37 -6.57
N GLU A 156 23.98 2.24 -5.71
CA GLU A 156 23.64 3.66 -5.70
C GLU A 156 23.91 4.34 -7.06
N ALA A 157 25.09 4.08 -7.65
CA ALA A 157 25.48 4.66 -8.92
C ALA A 157 24.57 4.20 -10.07
N GLU A 158 24.22 2.91 -10.10
CA GLU A 158 23.30 2.33 -11.10
C GLU A 158 21.90 2.94 -11.01
N PHE A 159 21.34 3.01 -9.80
CA PHE A 159 20.05 3.67 -9.57
C PHE A 159 20.08 5.13 -10.03
N THR A 160 21.10 5.88 -9.61
CA THR A 160 21.26 7.29 -9.99
C THR A 160 21.31 7.45 -11.52
N HIS A 161 22.02 6.56 -12.22
CA HIS A 161 22.10 6.57 -13.67
C HIS A 161 20.71 6.41 -14.33
N HIS A 162 19.96 5.37 -13.96
CA HIS A 162 18.66 5.10 -14.57
C HIS A 162 17.58 6.12 -14.18
N LEU A 163 17.55 6.57 -12.92
CA LEU A 163 16.59 7.58 -12.48
C LEU A 163 16.78 8.91 -13.21
N ASN A 164 18.02 9.28 -13.55
CA ASN A 164 18.31 10.46 -14.36
C ASN A 164 17.82 10.31 -15.81
N ILE A 165 17.95 9.13 -16.41
CA ILE A 165 17.41 8.85 -17.76
C ILE A 165 15.89 9.01 -17.75
N ILE A 166 15.22 8.37 -16.79
CA ILE A 166 13.77 8.40 -16.64
C ILE A 166 13.30 9.83 -16.41
N SER A 167 13.91 10.56 -15.47
CA SER A 167 13.53 11.95 -15.15
C SER A 167 13.64 12.87 -16.36
N ARG A 168 14.72 12.72 -17.16
CA ARG A 168 14.89 13.49 -18.41
C ARG A 168 13.82 13.15 -19.44
N TYR A 169 13.50 11.87 -19.61
CA TYR A 169 12.46 11.44 -20.54
C TYR A 169 11.10 12.01 -20.15
N LEU A 170 10.71 11.88 -18.88
CA LEU A 170 9.41 12.32 -18.38
C LEU A 170 9.22 13.83 -18.54
N ALA A 171 10.26 14.62 -18.23
CA ALA A 171 10.24 16.06 -18.39
C ALA A 171 10.04 16.50 -19.85
N SER A 172 10.49 15.69 -20.82
CA SER A 172 10.48 16.06 -22.25
C SER A 172 9.32 15.44 -23.04
N ASN A 173 8.80 14.29 -22.62
CA ASN A 173 7.89 13.46 -23.43
C ASN A 173 6.62 13.00 -22.71
N SER A 174 6.51 13.26 -21.41
CA SER A 174 5.38 12.82 -20.59
C SER A 174 4.83 13.98 -19.76
N ASP A 175 4.80 13.83 -18.43
CA ASP A 175 4.25 14.81 -17.51
C ASP A 175 5.39 15.50 -16.75
N PRO A 176 5.63 16.81 -17.02
CA PRO A 176 6.76 17.54 -16.44
C PRO A 176 6.63 17.79 -14.94
N ASP A 177 5.43 17.57 -14.36
CA ASP A 177 5.23 17.70 -12.92
C ASP A 177 5.67 16.44 -12.16
N ILE A 178 5.99 15.34 -12.87
CA ILE A 178 6.52 14.14 -12.23
C ILE A 178 7.94 14.41 -11.74
N ARG A 179 8.12 14.31 -10.43
CA ARG A 179 9.43 14.47 -9.78
C ARG A 179 9.88 13.15 -9.22
N ILE A 180 11.07 12.69 -9.59
CA ILE A 180 11.65 11.46 -9.06
C ILE A 180 12.89 11.84 -8.25
N ASN A 181 12.93 11.37 -7.01
CA ASN A 181 14.02 11.65 -6.08
C ASN A 181 14.58 10.33 -5.55
N MET A 182 15.82 10.38 -5.05
CA MET A 182 16.46 9.26 -4.38
C MET A 182 17.02 9.75 -3.04
N ASN A 183 16.72 9.02 -1.96
CA ASN A 183 17.17 9.31 -0.62
C ASN A 183 17.95 8.11 -0.07
N LEU A 184 19.22 8.33 0.23
CA LEU A 184 20.07 7.37 0.93
C LEU A 184 19.82 7.48 2.43
N ILE A 185 19.58 6.35 3.07
CA ILE A 185 19.29 6.24 4.51
C ILE A 185 20.34 5.31 5.12
N GLU A 186 21.25 5.89 5.89
CA GLU A 186 22.26 5.14 6.62
C GLU A 186 21.61 4.37 7.77
N GLN A 187 21.68 3.03 7.72
CA GLN A 187 21.33 2.15 8.83
C GLN A 187 22.46 1.15 9.04
N SER A 188 22.89 0.97 10.28
CA SER A 188 24.13 0.27 10.63
C SER A 188 24.08 -1.25 10.51
N ASN A 189 22.91 -1.88 10.32
CA ASN A 189 22.75 -3.34 10.45
C ASN A 189 21.73 -4.00 9.48
N SER A 190 21.34 -3.36 8.38
CA SER A 190 20.35 -3.94 7.44
C SER A 190 20.98 -4.49 6.16
N THR A 191 20.52 -5.67 5.71
CA THR A 191 20.65 -6.10 4.31
C THR A 191 20.09 -4.99 3.41
N GLY A 192 20.84 -4.54 2.41
CA GLY A 192 20.47 -3.39 1.57
C GLY A 192 19.07 -3.52 0.95
N ARG A 193 18.24 -2.47 1.05
CA ARG A 193 16.87 -2.46 0.52
C ARG A 193 16.54 -1.18 -0.21
N VAL A 194 15.68 -1.27 -1.21
CA VAL A 194 15.16 -0.12 -1.96
C VAL A 194 13.64 -0.12 -1.92
N VAL A 195 13.06 1.05 -1.72
CA VAL A 195 11.62 1.25 -1.64
C VAL A 195 11.19 2.44 -2.48
N LEU A 196 10.29 2.23 -3.45
CA LEU A 196 9.66 3.31 -4.20
C LEU A 196 8.45 3.83 -3.43
N CYS A 197 8.45 5.12 -3.12
CA CYS A 197 7.34 5.84 -2.50
C CYS A 197 6.71 6.84 -3.48
N LYS A 198 5.40 7.07 -3.35
CA LYS A 198 4.62 8.12 -4.00
C LYS A 198 4.15 9.15 -2.98
N GLY A 199 4.23 10.39 -3.40
CA GLY A 199 3.81 11.59 -2.73
C GLY A 199 4.61 11.99 -1.50
N THR A 200 4.34 13.22 -1.08
CA THR A 200 4.84 13.90 0.13
C THR A 200 4.63 13.09 1.42
N HIS A 201 3.62 12.22 1.44
CA HIS A 201 3.32 11.36 2.59
C HIS A 201 4.06 10.03 2.54
N GLY A 202 4.69 9.69 1.40
CA GLY A 202 5.51 8.50 1.23
C GLY A 202 4.72 7.21 1.19
N GLU A 203 3.63 7.16 0.42
CA GLU A 203 2.87 5.94 0.15
C GLU A 203 3.75 4.96 -0.63
N ILE A 204 4.02 3.77 -0.09
CA ILE A 204 4.92 2.83 -0.77
C ILE A 204 4.19 2.18 -1.94
N VAL A 205 4.89 2.17 -3.08
CA VAL A 205 4.46 1.55 -4.32
C VAL A 205 5.01 0.12 -4.38
N VAL A 206 6.32 -0.04 -4.21
CA VAL A 206 7.03 -1.34 -4.12
C VAL A 206 8.24 -1.24 -3.21
N GLY A 207 8.73 -2.38 -2.71
CA GLY A 207 10.02 -2.48 -2.04
C GLY A 207 10.61 -3.88 -2.14
N ASP A 208 11.92 -3.97 -2.31
CA ASP A 208 12.69 -5.22 -2.28
C ASP A 208 14.17 -4.97 -1.94
N GLN A 209 15.05 -5.94 -2.21
CA GLN A 209 16.51 -5.84 -1.97
C GLN A 209 17.23 -4.93 -2.99
N GLY A 210 16.51 -4.27 -3.88
CA GLY A 210 17.01 -3.37 -4.92
C GLY A 210 17.18 -4.02 -6.29
N THR A 211 17.39 -5.33 -6.38
CA THR A 211 17.68 -6.01 -7.66
C THR A 211 16.52 -5.98 -8.64
N LYS A 212 15.31 -6.30 -8.18
CA LYS A 212 14.14 -6.33 -9.07
C LYS A 212 13.63 -4.93 -9.39
N ILE A 213 13.69 -3.99 -8.44
CA ILE A 213 13.47 -2.56 -8.73
C ILE A 213 14.48 -2.05 -9.77
N LEU A 214 15.77 -2.40 -9.66
CA LEU A 214 16.78 -2.02 -10.65
C LEU A 214 16.43 -2.58 -12.03
N ASN A 215 16.05 -3.86 -12.13
CA ASN A 215 15.63 -4.45 -13.39
C ASN A 215 14.44 -3.68 -14.02
N VAL A 216 13.48 -3.19 -13.23
CA VAL A 216 12.38 -2.35 -13.76
C VAL A 216 12.92 -1.03 -14.34
N LEU A 217 13.89 -0.41 -13.67
CA LEU A 217 14.52 0.84 -14.12
C LEU A 217 15.34 0.63 -15.40
N GLU A 218 16.05 -0.49 -15.51
CA GLU A 218 16.79 -0.88 -16.71
C GLU A 218 15.86 -1.11 -17.90
N ASN A 219 14.69 -1.71 -17.65
CA ASN A 219 13.70 -2.01 -18.68
C ASN A 219 12.74 -0.84 -18.98
N PHE A 220 13.12 0.41 -18.63
CA PHE A 220 12.28 1.59 -18.84
C PHE A 220 11.75 1.74 -20.28
N GLU A 221 12.55 1.38 -21.28
CA GLU A 221 12.15 1.39 -22.68
C GLU A 221 10.86 0.59 -22.97
N GLN A 222 10.61 -0.47 -22.21
CA GLN A 222 9.45 -1.35 -22.42
C GLN A 222 8.15 -0.79 -21.86
N TRP A 223 8.20 0.16 -20.92
CA TRP A 223 7.02 0.66 -20.22
C TRP A 223 6.93 2.20 -20.18
N LYS A 224 7.89 2.93 -20.75
CA LYS A 224 7.86 4.40 -20.78
C LYS A 224 6.64 4.99 -21.50
N ALA A 225 6.10 4.30 -22.51
CA ALA A 225 4.91 4.74 -23.25
C ALA A 225 3.65 4.67 -22.37
N ASP A 226 3.56 3.65 -21.52
CA ASP A 226 2.44 3.40 -20.61
C ASP A 226 2.27 4.52 -19.56
N VAL A 227 3.34 5.29 -19.29
CA VAL A 227 3.32 6.37 -18.28
C VAL A 227 2.30 7.44 -18.61
N ASN A 228 2.09 7.75 -19.90
CA ASN A 228 1.13 8.76 -20.33
C ASN A 228 -0.32 8.32 -20.13
N ASP A 229 -0.58 7.02 -20.24
CA ASP A 229 -1.94 6.45 -20.16
C ASP A 229 -2.31 6.04 -18.74
N PHE A 230 -1.35 5.54 -17.97
CA PHE A 230 -1.59 4.91 -16.66
C PHE A 230 -0.92 5.61 -15.48
N GLY A 231 0.02 6.53 -15.74
CA GLY A 231 0.83 7.18 -14.72
C GLY A 231 2.07 6.38 -14.33
N PHE A 232 3.05 7.06 -13.74
CA PHE A 232 4.37 6.50 -13.45
C PHE A 232 4.32 5.30 -12.49
N ASP A 233 3.66 5.44 -11.34
CA ASP A 233 3.54 4.36 -10.35
C ASP A 233 2.83 3.13 -10.92
N HIS A 234 1.74 3.32 -11.66
CA HIS A 234 1.01 2.19 -12.21
C HIS A 234 1.83 1.44 -13.26
N SER A 235 2.50 2.17 -14.15
CA SER A 235 3.34 1.59 -15.20
C SER A 235 4.55 0.87 -14.60
N PHE A 236 5.19 1.49 -13.61
CA PHE A 236 6.27 0.88 -12.83
C PHE A 236 5.80 -0.43 -12.18
N MET A 237 4.65 -0.43 -11.50
CA MET A 237 4.06 -1.61 -10.85
C MET A 237 3.76 -2.74 -11.83
N LEU A 238 3.26 -2.42 -13.02
CA LEU A 238 2.95 -3.42 -14.05
C LEU A 238 4.22 -4.11 -14.54
N CYS A 239 5.29 -3.34 -14.80
CA CYS A 239 6.59 -3.90 -15.15
C CYS A 239 7.17 -4.74 -14.00
N TYR A 240 7.12 -4.20 -12.79
CA TYR A 240 7.58 -4.88 -11.58
C TYR A 240 6.93 -6.25 -11.37
N ARG A 241 5.62 -6.39 -11.65
CA ARG A 241 4.91 -7.67 -11.49
C ARG A 241 5.20 -8.69 -12.60
N ARG A 242 5.71 -8.25 -13.75
CA ARG A 242 6.03 -9.13 -14.88
C ARG A 242 7.42 -9.76 -14.77
N LEU A 243 8.35 -9.06 -14.13
CA LEU A 243 9.66 -9.56 -13.73
C LEU A 243 9.56 -10.42 -12.47
#